data_AF-A0A8S0FMZ0-F1
#
_entry.id   AF-A0A8S0FMZ0-F1
#
_cell.length_a   1.000
_cell.length_b   1.000
_cell.length_c   1.000
_cell.angle_alpha   90.00
_cell.angle_beta   90.00
_cell.angle_gamma   90.00
#
_symmetry.space_group_name_H-M   'P 1'
#
loop_
_entity.id
_entity.type
_entity.pdbx_description
1 polymer ?
#
loop_
_entity_poly.entity_id
_entity_poly.type
_entity_poly.pdbx_seq_one_letter_code
_entity_poly.pdbx_strand_id
1 'polypeptide(L)'
;MMSNLRELIPGSELWPRFVRNTSDRFEARFSLVEVTQSPSLLLQGMVGSQMPIAVSHGEGRVEVRDAAHLAALESKGLVALRYVDNFGKVTETYPANPNGSPNGITAVTTESGRVTIMMPHPERVFRTVSNSWHPENWGEDGPWMRIFRNLHVSSWGKSSTHWYCSPDEAFTPHPALSTNRYYELPTSGAFLCL
;
A
#
# COMPACT_ATOMS: atom_id res chain seq x y z
N MET A 1 13.25 6.30 -10.25
CA MET A 1 13.23 6.19 -11.73
C MET A 1 11.95 6.83 -12.30
N MET A 2 10.75 6.32 -12.00
CA MET A 2 9.49 6.91 -12.52
C MET A 2 9.20 8.34 -12.03
N SER A 3 9.54 8.69 -10.79
CA SER A 3 9.38 10.06 -10.26
C SER A 3 10.14 11.13 -11.07
N ASN A 4 11.24 10.76 -11.73
CA ASN A 4 12.01 11.66 -12.59
C ASN A 4 11.38 11.82 -13.99
N LEU A 5 10.37 11.01 -14.32
CA LEU A 5 9.66 11.03 -15.61
C LEU A 5 8.27 11.66 -15.50
N ARG A 6 8.00 12.43 -14.44
CA ARG A 6 6.67 13.03 -14.19
C ARG A 6 6.13 13.86 -15.36
N GLU A 7 7.00 14.50 -16.15
CA GLU A 7 6.60 15.30 -17.32
C GLU A 7 5.94 14.46 -18.42
N LEU A 8 6.16 13.14 -18.42
CA LEU A 8 5.57 12.20 -19.37
C LEU A 8 4.33 11.48 -18.81
N ILE A 9 3.98 11.70 -17.54
CA ILE A 9 2.93 10.97 -16.83
C ILE A 9 1.80 11.94 -16.47
N PRO A 10 0.62 11.86 -17.12
CA PRO A 10 -0.50 12.73 -16.81
C PRO A 10 -0.98 12.57 -15.35
N GLY A 11 -1.26 13.68 -14.67
CA GLY A 11 -1.76 13.66 -13.30
C GLY A 11 -0.68 13.33 -12.26
N SER A 12 0.59 13.58 -12.58
CA SER A 12 1.76 13.37 -11.70
C SER A 12 2.48 14.68 -11.31
N GLU A 13 1.85 15.83 -11.54
CA GLU A 13 2.42 17.16 -11.36
C GLU A 13 2.87 17.43 -9.91
N LEU A 14 2.18 16.79 -8.96
CA LEU A 14 2.45 16.86 -7.52
C LEU A 14 3.34 15.73 -6.99
N TRP A 15 3.91 14.88 -7.86
CA TRP A 15 4.78 13.82 -7.38
C TRP A 15 6.07 14.39 -6.76
N PRO A 16 6.48 13.83 -5.61
CA PRO A 16 7.73 14.20 -4.96
C PRO A 16 8.93 13.57 -5.68
N ARG A 17 10.12 14.00 -5.26
CA ARG A 17 11.37 13.28 -5.57
C ARG A 17 11.62 12.24 -4.49
N PHE A 18 12.40 11.22 -4.84
CA PHE A 18 12.96 10.28 -3.88
C PHE A 18 14.46 10.51 -3.82
N VAL A 19 14.97 10.81 -2.63
CA VAL A 19 16.35 11.22 -2.37
C VAL A 19 16.93 10.41 -1.22
N ARG A 20 18.20 10.66 -0.91
CA ARG A 20 18.94 10.03 0.20
C ARG A 20 18.11 10.02 1.49
N ASN A 21 18.10 8.86 2.15
CA ASN A 21 17.46 8.68 3.46
C ASN A 21 18.03 9.68 4.48
N THR A 22 17.22 10.14 5.44
CA THR A 22 17.71 11.01 6.52
C THR A 22 18.79 10.34 7.37
N SER A 23 18.78 9.00 7.49
CA SER A 23 19.83 8.24 8.17
C SER A 23 21.18 8.24 7.42
N ASP A 24 21.21 8.71 6.17
CA ASP A 24 22.33 8.59 5.23
C ASP A 24 22.83 7.14 5.04
N ARG A 25 22.03 6.14 5.40
CA ARG A 25 22.33 4.72 5.29
C ARG A 25 21.34 4.01 4.38
N PHE A 26 21.77 2.87 3.86
CA PHE A 26 20.88 1.92 3.21
C PHE A 26 20.03 1.23 4.28
N GLU A 27 18.72 1.12 4.03
CA GLU A 27 17.77 0.50 4.95
C GLU A 27 17.18 -0.75 4.31
N ALA A 28 17.56 -1.91 4.86
CA ALA A 28 16.91 -3.21 4.61
C ALA A 28 16.03 -3.53 5.83
N ARG A 29 14.73 -3.29 5.72
CA ARG A 29 13.78 -3.37 6.83
C ARG A 29 12.53 -4.12 6.43
N PHE A 30 11.85 -4.67 7.42
CA PHE A 30 10.48 -5.16 7.27
C PHE A 30 9.59 -4.19 8.05
N SER A 31 9.07 -3.18 7.35
CA SER A 31 8.46 -1.99 7.97
C SER A 31 6.95 -2.07 7.93
N LEU A 32 6.27 -1.50 8.92
CA LEU A 32 4.82 -1.45 8.97
C LEU A 32 4.29 -0.26 8.16
N VAL A 33 3.30 -0.51 7.31
CA VAL A 33 2.63 0.52 6.52
C VAL A 33 1.12 0.41 6.65
N GLU A 34 0.45 1.54 6.47
CA GLU A 34 -1.00 1.61 6.25
C GLU A 34 -1.31 1.96 4.80
N VAL A 35 -2.37 1.37 4.26
CA VAL A 35 -2.93 1.74 2.96
C VAL A 35 -3.92 2.89 3.15
N THR A 36 -3.63 4.03 2.51
CA THR A 36 -4.46 5.23 2.64
C THR A 36 -5.43 5.38 1.47
N GLN A 37 -6.52 6.10 1.71
CA GLN A 37 -7.49 6.41 0.65
C GLN A 37 -6.80 7.22 -0.46
N SER A 38 -6.86 6.71 -1.68
CA SER A 38 -6.31 7.37 -2.88
C SER A 38 -7.02 6.85 -4.14
N PRO A 39 -6.82 7.50 -5.30
CA PRO A 39 -7.33 7.00 -6.59
C PRO A 39 -6.73 5.65 -7.04
N SER A 40 -5.70 5.12 -6.36
CA SER A 40 -4.91 3.98 -6.85
C SER A 40 -5.78 2.77 -7.14
N LEU A 41 -5.86 2.39 -8.42
CA LEU A 41 -6.59 1.19 -8.84
C LEU A 41 -5.92 -0.10 -8.33
N LEU A 42 -4.60 -0.04 -8.09
CA LEU A 42 -3.81 -1.17 -7.62
C LEU A 42 -4.13 -1.52 -6.15
N LEU A 43 -4.54 -0.53 -5.37
CA LEU A 43 -4.80 -0.66 -3.94
C LEU A 43 -6.30 -0.69 -3.61
N GLN A 44 -7.14 -0.91 -4.62
CA GLN A 44 -8.58 -1.05 -4.45
C GLN A 44 -8.90 -2.17 -3.45
N GLY A 45 -9.78 -1.86 -2.49
CA GLY A 45 -10.22 -2.79 -1.45
C GLY A 45 -9.18 -3.06 -0.36
N MET A 46 -8.03 -2.37 -0.37
CA MET A 46 -6.98 -2.52 0.65
C MET A 46 -6.93 -1.35 1.64
N VAL A 47 -7.65 -0.25 1.39
CA VAL A 47 -7.63 0.97 2.21
C VAL A 47 -7.97 0.66 3.68
N GLY A 48 -7.21 1.26 4.60
CA GLY A 48 -7.32 1.05 6.04
C GLY A 48 -6.57 -0.17 6.56
N SER A 49 -6.07 -1.04 5.68
CA SER A 49 -5.28 -2.18 6.09
C SER A 49 -3.89 -1.77 6.57
N GLN A 50 -3.41 -2.39 7.64
CA GLN A 50 -2.06 -2.24 8.16
C GLN A 50 -1.34 -3.58 8.10
N MET A 51 -0.19 -3.61 7.44
CA MET A 51 0.58 -4.84 7.23
C MET A 51 2.05 -4.53 6.94
N PRO A 52 2.98 -5.40 7.35
CA PRO A 52 4.39 -5.16 7.09
C PRO A 52 4.74 -5.38 5.61
N ILE A 53 5.79 -4.70 5.15
CA ILE A 53 6.28 -4.78 3.78
C ILE A 53 7.81 -4.72 3.75
N ALA A 54 8.41 -5.39 2.75
CA ALA A 54 9.85 -5.32 2.54
C ALA A 54 10.28 -3.93 2.08
N VAL A 55 11.31 -3.39 2.72
CA VAL A 55 11.96 -2.11 2.42
C VAL A 55 13.44 -2.38 2.19
N SER A 56 14.00 -1.81 1.11
CA SER A 56 15.36 -2.13 0.66
C SER A 56 15.96 -1.00 -0.17
N HIS A 57 16.18 0.18 0.42
CA HIS A 57 16.63 1.37 -0.31
C HIS A 57 17.59 2.29 0.48
N GLY A 58 18.49 2.98 -0.23
CA GLY A 58 19.30 4.09 0.31
C GLY A 58 18.79 5.49 -0.03
N GLU A 59 17.86 5.57 -1.00
CA GLU A 59 17.31 6.82 -1.54
C GLU A 59 15.79 6.73 -1.64
N GLY A 60 15.12 6.54 -0.50
CA GLY A 60 13.67 6.41 -0.41
C GLY A 60 12.95 7.59 0.24
N ARG A 61 13.68 8.63 0.65
CA ARG A 61 13.07 9.77 1.33
C ARG A 61 12.31 10.63 0.33
N VAL A 62 11.05 10.90 0.64
CA VAL A 62 10.20 11.85 -0.10
C VAL A 62 10.72 13.26 0.11
N GLU A 63 11.06 13.93 -0.98
CA GLU A 63 11.45 15.34 -1.02
C GLU A 63 10.41 16.14 -1.81
N VAL A 64 9.80 17.10 -1.14
CA VAL A 64 8.93 18.13 -1.73
C VAL A 64 9.70 19.44 -1.91
N ARG A 65 9.15 20.38 -2.69
CA ARG A 65 9.81 21.66 -2.98
C ARG A 65 9.73 22.60 -1.78
N ASP A 66 8.57 22.59 -1.14
CA ASP A 66 8.18 23.45 -0.02
C ASP A 66 6.95 22.85 0.67
N ALA A 67 6.49 23.48 1.74
CA ALA A 67 5.30 23.06 2.48
C ALA A 67 4.01 23.15 1.64
N ALA A 68 3.93 24.08 0.69
CA ALA A 68 2.76 24.21 -0.18
C ALA A 68 2.65 23.03 -1.15
N HIS A 69 3.77 22.52 -1.66
CA HIS A 69 3.83 21.31 -2.47
C HIS A 69 3.34 20.08 -1.67
N LEU A 70 3.80 19.91 -0.43
CA LEU A 70 3.32 18.83 0.43
C LEU A 70 1.82 18.95 0.71
N ALA A 71 1.35 20.13 1.10
CA ALA A 71 -0.06 20.37 1.38
C ALA A 71 -0.93 20.13 0.15
N ALA A 72 -0.47 20.50 -1.05
CA ALA A 72 -1.18 20.24 -2.30
C ALA A 72 -1.26 18.74 -2.63
N LEU A 73 -0.13 18.01 -2.48
CA LEU A 73 -0.09 16.56 -2.67
C LEU A 73 -1.08 15.84 -1.74
N GLU A 74 -1.10 16.25 -0.47
CA GLU A 74 -2.00 15.72 0.56
C GLU A 74 -3.47 16.05 0.27
N SER A 75 -3.77 17.32 -0.01
CA SER A 75 -5.14 17.79 -0.28
C SER A 75 -5.73 17.16 -1.53
N LYS A 76 -4.87 16.81 -2.50
CA LYS A 76 -5.27 16.09 -3.72
C LYS A 76 -5.54 14.60 -3.48
N GLY A 77 -5.19 14.07 -2.30
CA GLY A 77 -5.46 12.68 -1.93
C GLY A 77 -4.64 11.65 -2.72
N LEU A 78 -3.43 12.01 -3.16
CA LEU A 78 -2.60 11.15 -4.00
C LEU A 78 -1.67 10.21 -3.21
N VAL A 79 -1.57 10.38 -1.89
CA VAL A 79 -0.78 9.51 -1.01
C VAL A 79 -1.49 8.18 -0.85
N ALA A 80 -0.78 7.09 -1.14
CA ALA A 80 -1.36 5.75 -1.21
C ALA A 80 -0.86 4.78 -0.12
N LEU A 81 0.34 5.00 0.42
CA LEU A 81 0.90 4.26 1.55
C LEU A 81 1.62 5.22 2.50
N ARG A 82 1.49 4.96 3.80
CA ARG A 82 2.27 5.64 4.84
C ARG A 82 2.95 4.64 5.77
N TYR A 83 4.15 4.96 6.22
CA TYR A 83 4.76 4.29 7.36
C TYR A 83 4.01 4.62 8.65
N VAL A 84 3.78 3.59 9.44
CA VAL A 84 3.16 3.69 10.76
C VAL A 84 4.06 3.03 11.81
N ASP A 85 3.99 3.50 13.04
CA ASP A 85 4.56 2.77 14.17
C ASP A 85 3.72 1.52 14.51
N ASN A 86 4.24 0.69 15.41
CA ASN A 86 3.53 -0.53 15.84
C ASN A 86 2.25 -0.24 16.66
N PHE A 87 2.00 1.02 17.03
CA PHE A 87 0.73 1.45 17.63
C PHE A 87 -0.29 1.88 16.57
N GLY A 88 0.06 1.75 15.29
CA GLY A 88 -0.79 2.06 14.14
C GLY A 88 -0.88 3.55 13.83
N LYS A 89 0.03 4.39 14.34
CA LYS A 89 0.06 5.83 14.08
C LYS A 89 1.06 6.17 12.99
N VAL A 90 0.66 7.02 12.04
CA VAL A 90 1.59 7.60 11.05
C VAL A 90 2.77 8.23 11.76
N THR A 91 3.98 7.95 11.26
CA THR A 91 5.21 8.35 11.96
C THR A 91 6.31 8.83 11.01
N GLU A 92 7.13 9.75 11.52
CA GLU A 92 8.41 10.14 10.95
C GLU A 92 9.59 9.61 11.78
N THR A 93 9.29 8.87 12.86
CA THR A 93 10.29 8.38 13.80
C THR A 93 11.01 7.16 13.23
N TYR A 94 12.34 7.23 13.22
CA TYR A 94 13.21 6.12 12.83
C TYR A 94 13.22 5.01 13.90
N PRO A 95 13.25 3.71 13.55
CA PRO A 95 13.24 3.13 12.20
C PRO A 95 11.84 2.76 11.68
N ALA A 96 10.75 3.08 12.41
CA ALA A 96 9.39 2.77 11.97
C ALA A 96 9.07 3.44 10.63
N ASN A 97 9.52 4.69 10.47
CA ASN A 97 9.75 5.32 9.18
C ASN A 97 11.25 5.22 8.84
N PRO A 98 11.66 4.36 7.89
CA PRO A 98 13.07 4.06 7.68
C PRO A 98 13.83 5.17 6.93
N ASN A 99 13.16 6.03 6.18
CA ASN A 99 13.82 7.03 5.32
C ASN A 99 13.62 8.48 5.77
N GLY A 100 12.70 8.74 6.69
CA GLY A 100 12.37 10.09 7.17
C GLY A 100 11.51 10.87 6.18
N SER A 101 10.68 10.19 5.38
CA SER A 101 9.69 10.84 4.53
C SER A 101 8.66 11.60 5.37
N PRO A 102 8.31 12.86 5.01
CA PRO A 102 7.28 13.63 5.70
C PRO A 102 5.92 12.90 5.67
N ASN A 103 5.15 13.02 6.75
CA ASN A 103 3.87 12.36 6.96
C ASN A 103 3.89 10.84 6.67
N GLY A 104 5.04 10.18 6.83
CA GLY A 104 5.20 8.76 6.54
C GLY A 104 5.10 8.37 5.06
N ILE A 105 5.01 9.31 4.12
CA ILE A 105 4.68 9.02 2.71
C ILE A 105 5.71 8.07 2.08
N THR A 106 5.22 6.98 1.49
CA THR A 106 6.09 6.03 0.78
C THR A 106 5.51 5.49 -0.53
N ALA A 107 4.25 5.83 -0.83
CA ALA A 107 3.65 5.61 -2.14
C ALA A 107 2.75 6.76 -2.55
N VAL A 108 2.74 7.07 -3.84
CA VAL A 108 1.84 8.04 -4.46
C VAL A 108 1.26 7.48 -5.76
N THR A 109 0.07 7.95 -6.12
CA THR A 109 -0.62 7.60 -7.37
C THR A 109 -0.86 8.84 -8.25
N THR A 110 -1.29 8.65 -9.49
CA THR A 110 -1.75 9.74 -10.35
C THR A 110 -3.21 10.08 -10.09
N GLU A 111 -3.66 11.24 -10.55
CA GLU A 111 -5.07 11.66 -10.42
C GLU A 111 -6.05 10.63 -11.01
N SER A 112 -5.66 9.96 -12.10
CA SER A 112 -6.48 8.89 -12.71
C SER A 112 -6.40 7.54 -12.00
N GLY A 113 -5.49 7.38 -11.04
CA GLY A 113 -5.30 6.13 -10.28
C GLY A 113 -4.58 5.01 -11.02
N ARG A 114 -4.33 5.17 -12.33
CA ARG A 114 -3.78 4.12 -13.21
C ARG A 114 -2.29 3.88 -13.02
N VAL A 115 -1.57 4.84 -12.45
CA VAL A 115 -0.14 4.71 -12.19
C VAL A 115 0.10 4.94 -10.71
N THR A 116 0.74 3.97 -10.05
CA THR A 116 1.12 4.07 -8.64
C THR A 116 2.60 3.74 -8.52
N ILE A 117 3.33 4.56 -7.79
CA ILE A 117 4.74 4.34 -7.48
C ILE A 117 4.89 4.20 -5.97
N MET A 118 5.76 3.29 -5.54
CA MET A 118 6.04 3.05 -4.13
C MET A 118 7.49 2.64 -3.96
N MET A 119 8.08 2.98 -2.81
CA MET A 119 9.43 2.57 -2.44
C MET A 119 9.52 1.17 -1.82
N PRO A 120 8.53 0.69 -1.05
CA PRO A 120 8.52 -0.69 -0.56
C PRO A 120 8.31 -1.70 -1.69
N HIS A 121 8.62 -2.96 -1.42
CA HIS A 121 8.67 -4.05 -2.40
C HIS A 121 7.57 -5.09 -2.17
N PRO A 122 6.30 -4.85 -2.57
CA PRO A 122 5.22 -5.83 -2.41
C PRO A 122 5.51 -7.14 -3.15
N GLU A 123 6.26 -7.10 -4.26
CA GLU A 123 6.66 -8.25 -5.07
C GLU A 123 7.69 -9.16 -4.38
N ARG A 124 8.31 -8.73 -3.28
CA ARG A 124 9.19 -9.59 -2.46
C ARG A 124 8.43 -10.33 -1.38
N VAL A 125 7.21 -9.90 -1.05
CA VAL A 125 6.42 -10.36 0.11
C VAL A 125 4.98 -10.72 -0.26
N PHE A 126 4.72 -11.00 -1.54
CA PHE A 126 3.41 -11.45 -2.01
C PHE A 126 3.09 -12.88 -1.57
N ARG A 127 4.11 -13.71 -1.30
CA ARG A 127 3.94 -15.03 -0.69
C ARG A 127 4.08 -14.90 0.82
N THR A 128 3.21 -15.55 1.58
CA THR A 128 3.28 -15.55 3.05
C THR A 128 4.64 -16.04 3.54
N VAL A 129 5.15 -17.12 2.96
CA VAL A 129 6.45 -17.72 3.36
C VAL A 129 7.66 -16.80 3.16
N SER A 130 7.56 -15.75 2.32
CA SER A 130 8.64 -14.77 2.14
C SER A 130 8.52 -13.53 3.02
N ASN A 131 7.52 -13.47 3.91
CA ASN A 131 7.41 -12.44 4.93
C ASN A 131 8.30 -12.81 6.12
N SER A 132 9.15 -11.87 6.57
CA SER A 132 10.06 -12.11 7.70
C SER A 132 9.32 -12.41 9.01
N TRP A 133 8.10 -11.89 9.13
CA TRP A 133 7.15 -12.22 10.19
C TRP A 133 5.74 -12.12 9.59
N HIS A 134 4.85 -13.01 9.99
CA HIS A 134 3.44 -12.97 9.61
C HIS A 134 2.59 -13.68 10.68
N PRO A 135 1.27 -13.40 10.75
CA PRO A 135 0.32 -14.21 11.50
C PRO A 135 0.34 -15.68 11.07
N GLU A 136 0.20 -16.62 12.02
CA GLU A 136 0.26 -18.07 11.75
C GLU A 136 -0.87 -18.56 10.84
N ASN A 137 -2.01 -17.86 10.81
CA ASN A 137 -3.21 -18.27 10.08
C ASN A 137 -3.21 -17.86 8.60
N TRP A 138 -2.14 -17.23 8.09
CA TRP A 138 -2.05 -16.90 6.67
C TRP A 138 -1.84 -18.17 5.82
N GLY A 139 -2.55 -18.24 4.69
CA GLY A 139 -2.32 -19.27 3.65
C GLY A 139 -1.10 -18.96 2.79
N GLU A 140 -1.06 -19.46 1.55
CA GLU A 140 0.06 -19.22 0.61
C GLU A 140 0.23 -17.73 0.25
N ASP A 141 -0.88 -17.02 0.04
CA ASP A 141 -0.88 -15.63 -0.40
C ASP A 141 -0.81 -14.65 0.77
N GLY A 142 0.21 -13.80 0.74
CA GLY A 142 0.27 -12.63 1.61
C GLY A 142 -0.67 -11.52 1.11
N PRO A 143 -1.01 -10.53 1.95
CA PRO A 143 -1.90 -9.44 1.59
C PRO A 143 -1.48 -8.67 0.32
N TRP A 144 -0.17 -8.53 0.08
CA TRP A 144 0.39 -7.83 -1.07
C TRP A 144 0.11 -8.52 -2.40
N MET A 145 -0.34 -9.79 -2.41
CA MET A 145 -0.85 -10.46 -3.60
C MET A 145 -2.04 -9.72 -4.23
N ARG A 146 -2.84 -9.01 -3.42
CA ARG A 146 -4.03 -8.29 -3.89
C ARG A 146 -3.70 -7.20 -4.93
N ILE A 147 -2.53 -6.57 -4.84
CA ILE A 147 -2.06 -5.58 -5.84
C ILE A 147 -2.03 -6.21 -7.24
N PHE A 148 -1.47 -7.42 -7.36
CA PHE A 148 -1.31 -8.11 -8.64
C PHE A 148 -2.64 -8.67 -9.16
N ARG A 149 -3.56 -9.04 -8.26
CA ARG A 149 -4.94 -9.41 -8.63
C ARG A 149 -5.73 -8.22 -9.15
N ASN A 150 -5.59 -7.04 -8.53
CA ASN A 150 -6.23 -5.81 -8.98
C ASN A 150 -5.75 -5.38 -10.37
N LEU A 151 -4.46 -5.56 -10.69
CA LEU A 151 -3.94 -5.35 -12.05
C LEU A 151 -4.70 -6.18 -13.08
N HIS A 152 -4.86 -7.49 -12.83
CA HIS A 152 -5.54 -8.40 -13.74
C HIS A 152 -6.99 -8.00 -14.01
N VAL A 153 -7.76 -7.62 -12.97
CA VAL A 153 -9.16 -7.22 -13.14
C VAL A 153 -9.28 -5.87 -13.87
N SER A 154 -8.35 -4.94 -13.64
CA SER A 154 -8.39 -3.61 -14.27
C SER A 154 -7.99 -3.59 -15.76
N SER A 155 -7.22 -4.58 -16.23
CA SER A 155 -6.80 -4.68 -17.64
C SER A 155 -7.89 -5.23 -18.55
N TRP A 156 -8.85 -5.98 -18.01
CA TRP A 156 -10.07 -6.31 -18.70
C TRP A 156 -10.99 -5.11 -18.53
N GLY A 157 -11.02 -4.24 -19.55
CA GLY A 157 -11.86 -3.06 -19.54
C GLY A 157 -13.27 -3.40 -19.07
N LYS A 158 -13.94 -2.44 -18.43
CA LYS A 158 -15.38 -2.48 -18.15
C LYS A 158 -16.17 -2.55 -19.46
N SER A 159 -16.00 -3.60 -20.26
CA SER A 159 -17.03 -4.01 -21.19
C SER A 159 -18.13 -4.60 -20.33
N SER A 160 -19.31 -4.06 -20.54
CA SER A 160 -20.56 -4.46 -19.94
C SER A 160 -20.82 -5.95 -20.22
N THR A 161 -20.31 -6.82 -19.37
CA THR A 161 -20.86 -8.15 -19.17
C THR A 161 -21.21 -8.25 -17.70
N HIS A 162 -22.51 -8.17 -17.43
CA HIS A 162 -23.12 -8.53 -16.16
C HIS A 162 -22.76 -9.98 -15.87
N TRP A 163 -21.68 -10.20 -15.13
CA TRP A 163 -21.52 -11.42 -14.36
C TRP A 163 -22.24 -11.19 -13.04
N TYR A 164 -23.47 -11.69 -12.97
CA TYR A 164 -24.20 -11.87 -11.72
C TYR A 164 -23.32 -12.76 -10.83
N CYS A 165 -22.60 -12.15 -9.89
CA CYS A 165 -22.12 -12.85 -8.70
C CYS A 165 -23.13 -12.51 -7.62
N SER A 166 -23.85 -13.51 -7.11
CA SER A 166 -24.95 -13.34 -6.16
C SER A 166 -24.54 -12.46 -4.97
N PRO A 167 -25.40 -11.53 -4.52
CA PRO A 167 -25.10 -10.61 -3.43
C PRO A 167 -25.40 -11.27 -2.08
N ASP A 168 -24.64 -12.27 -1.66
CA ASP A 168 -24.87 -12.94 -0.36
C ASP A 168 -23.56 -13.20 0.42
N GLU A 169 -22.62 -12.25 0.43
CA GLU A 169 -21.68 -12.13 1.55
C GLU A 169 -21.51 -10.64 1.92
N ALA A 170 -22.54 -10.12 2.57
CA ALA A 170 -22.44 -8.85 3.28
C ALA A 170 -21.50 -9.03 4.50
N PHE A 171 -20.30 -8.47 4.41
CA PHE A 171 -19.45 -8.17 5.56
C PHE A 171 -20.25 -7.30 6.54
N THR A 172 -20.77 -7.91 7.60
CA THR A 172 -21.39 -7.17 8.70
C THR A 172 -20.36 -6.95 9.81
N PRO A 173 -20.26 -5.74 10.40
CA PRO A 173 -19.38 -5.50 11.52
C PRO A 173 -20.02 -6.03 12.80
N HIS A 174 -19.38 -6.99 13.48
CA HIS A 174 -19.80 -7.41 14.81
C HIS A 174 -19.18 -6.48 15.88
N PRO A 175 -19.95 -5.96 16.85
CA PRO A 175 -19.42 -5.03 17.84
C PRO A 175 -18.69 -5.75 18.97
N ALA A 176 -17.60 -5.10 19.41
CA ALA A 176 -16.89 -5.21 20.70
C ALA A 176 -16.20 -6.54 21.05
N LEU A 177 -14.85 -6.51 21.14
CA LEU A 177 -14.10 -6.33 22.40
C LEU A 177 -12.59 -6.19 22.12
N SER A 178 -11.97 -5.36 22.95
CA SER A 178 -10.56 -5.01 23.16
C SER A 178 -9.41 -5.90 22.64
N THR A 179 -8.36 -5.21 22.15
CA THR A 179 -6.93 -5.57 22.15
C THR A 179 -6.42 -6.69 21.22
N ASN A 180 -6.51 -6.48 19.90
CA ASN A 180 -5.44 -6.71 18.90
C ASN A 180 -6.10 -6.68 17.51
N ARG A 181 -5.80 -5.69 16.67
CA ARG A 181 -6.31 -5.62 15.29
C ARG A 181 -5.23 -6.09 14.30
N TYR A 182 -5.05 -7.41 14.23
CA TYR A 182 -4.53 -8.08 13.04
C TYR A 182 -5.71 -8.86 12.45
N TYR A 183 -6.12 -8.57 11.21
CA TYR A 183 -7.27 -9.24 10.60
C TYR A 183 -6.89 -10.63 10.10
N GLU A 184 -7.75 -11.61 10.41
CA GLU A 184 -7.75 -12.98 9.90
C GLU A 184 -8.39 -13.04 8.49
N LEU A 185 -7.87 -13.92 7.63
CA LEU A 185 -8.54 -14.33 6.39
C LEU A 185 -9.36 -15.61 6.67
N PRO A 186 -10.58 -15.77 6.11
CA PRO A 186 -11.37 -16.97 6.33
C PRO A 186 -10.68 -18.19 5.69
N THR A 187 -10.42 -19.20 6.52
CA THR A 187 -9.88 -20.50 6.10
C THR A 187 -10.88 -21.26 5.23
N SER A 188 -10.40 -21.64 4.04
CA SER A 188 -10.94 -22.61 3.08
C SER A 188 -12.06 -23.54 3.59
N GLY A 189 -13.27 -23.37 3.03
CA GLY A 189 -14.27 -24.42 2.94
C GLY A 189 -14.07 -25.22 1.66
N ALA A 190 -13.69 -26.49 1.80
CA ALA A 190 -13.74 -27.46 0.71
C ALA A 190 -15.20 -27.66 0.29
N PHE A 191 -15.52 -27.48 -0.98
CA PHE A 191 -16.72 -28.07 -1.58
C PHE A 191 -16.40 -28.67 -2.94
N LEU A 192 -16.62 -29.99 -3.00
CA LEU A 192 -16.76 -30.79 -4.21
C LEU A 192 -17.81 -30.15 -5.12
N CYS A 193 -17.53 -30.06 -6.42
CA CYS A 193 -18.57 -30.12 -7.43
C CYS A 193 -17.98 -30.80 -8.69
N LEU A 194 -18.75 -31.75 -9.23
CA LEU A 194 -18.49 -32.63 -10.37
C LEU A 194 -17.90 -31.94 -11.61
#